data_AF-A0A0W7TKG5-F1
#
_entry.id   AF-A0A0W7TKG5-F1
#
_cell.length_a   1.000
_cell.length_b   1.000
_cell.length_c   1.000
_cell.angle_alpha   90.00
_cell.angle_beta   90.00
_cell.angle_gamma   90.00
#
_symmetry.space_group_name_H-M   'P 1'
#
loop_
_entity.id
_entity.type
_entity.pdbx_description
1 polymer ?
#
loop_
_entity_poly.entity_id
_entity_poly.type
_entity_poly.pdbx_seq_one_letter_code
_entity_poly.pdbx_strand_id
1 'polypeptide(L)'
;MEYDCVLFDEAHRLFDFKGGVGIGKDTHVLERCIRSTRVAVFFIDEDQAVTKDDFATVERIRAISKDNDYLIIEGKDLELTNQFRVLGGWDYMEFIRGFLGYSRPVHYKIDRQYDFRVFDSASEMRDLIREKDEEERKRIAAEKHLLPGAAPVSGKCRLVAGYTYEWVSKGKDRSKDVWDIVLDDGKFKAKWNLRNASTDSDYSWLNDESSVDEVGCIHTCQGLDMNYCGVIIGKDMRYVDGHIVYDRTKNAKSDRNSGIHMKSVDDATAVRLIRNTYNVLLTRGMKGTYVYCEDKALGEYLRSLINPGRDTYRPNH
;
A
#
# COMPACT_ATOMS: atom_id res chain seq x y z
N MET A 1 0.54 4.88 36.46
CA MET A 1 0.89 3.73 35.61
C MET A 1 -0.24 2.73 35.70
N GLU A 2 -0.79 2.33 34.57
CA GLU A 2 -1.98 1.46 34.45
C GLU A 2 -1.64 0.07 33.90
N TYR A 3 -0.52 -0.06 33.16
CA TYR A 3 -0.09 -1.30 32.51
C TYR A 3 1.40 -1.59 32.77
N ASP A 4 1.78 -2.88 32.83
CA ASP A 4 3.19 -3.27 33.01
C ASP A 4 3.98 -3.22 31.70
N CYS A 5 3.39 -3.66 30.60
CA CYS A 5 4.01 -3.64 29.27
C CYS A 5 2.94 -3.46 28.20
N VAL A 6 3.21 -2.62 27.21
CA VAL A 6 2.33 -2.41 26.05
C VAL A 6 3.16 -2.49 24.78
N LEU A 7 2.66 -3.27 23.83
CA LEU A 7 3.20 -3.39 22.48
C LEU A 7 2.33 -2.57 21.52
N PHE A 8 2.92 -1.57 20.88
CA PHE A 8 2.28 -0.73 19.88
C PHE A 8 2.68 -1.23 18.49
N ASP A 9 1.76 -1.92 17.82
CA ASP A 9 1.93 -2.33 16.43
C ASP A 9 1.52 -1.21 15.47
N GLU A 10 2.16 -1.15 14.29
CA GLU A 10 2.02 -0.08 13.29
C GLU A 10 2.04 1.32 13.93
N ALA A 11 2.98 1.54 14.85
CA ALA A 11 2.98 2.69 15.75
C ALA A 11 3.00 4.03 15.01
N HIS A 12 3.53 4.09 13.78
CA HIS A 12 3.50 5.27 12.92
C HIS A 12 2.07 5.83 12.72
N ARG A 13 1.04 4.99 12.84
CA ARG A 13 -0.38 5.35 12.72
C ARG A 13 -0.98 5.97 13.97
N LEU A 14 -0.24 6.02 15.08
CA LEU A 14 -0.69 6.72 16.28
C LEU A 14 -0.86 8.20 15.93
N PHE A 15 -2.10 8.68 16.04
CA PHE A 15 -2.49 10.06 15.77
C PHE A 15 -2.44 10.90 17.04
N ASP A 16 -2.12 12.19 16.90
CA ASP A 16 -2.25 13.13 18.01
C ASP A 16 -3.65 13.74 18.02
N PHE A 17 -4.46 13.35 19.00
CA PHE A 17 -5.87 13.72 19.04
C PHE A 17 -6.04 15.11 19.66
N LYS A 18 -6.38 16.11 18.84
CA LYS A 18 -6.80 17.44 19.33
C LYS A 18 -8.31 17.50 19.59
N GLY A 19 -8.76 16.71 20.57
CA GLY A 19 -10.11 16.80 21.16
C GLY A 19 -11.22 15.98 20.50
N GLY A 20 -12.13 15.45 21.34
CA GLY A 20 -13.37 14.74 20.98
C GLY A 20 -14.12 14.25 22.23
N VAL A 21 -15.13 13.38 22.06
CA VAL A 21 -15.98 12.93 23.18
C VAL A 21 -15.13 12.13 24.18
N GLY A 22 -14.87 12.70 25.36
CA GLY A 22 -14.11 12.08 26.44
C GLY A 22 -12.60 12.32 26.45
N ILE A 23 -12.05 13.05 25.47
CA ILE A 23 -10.60 13.36 25.39
C ILE A 23 -10.42 14.89 25.28
N GLY A 24 -9.67 15.46 26.23
CA GLY A 24 -9.38 16.90 26.29
C GLY A 24 -8.59 17.37 25.07
N LYS A 25 -8.79 18.63 24.67
CA LYS A 25 -8.12 19.22 23.49
C LYS A 25 -6.59 19.25 23.58
N ASP A 26 -6.06 19.18 24.80
CA ASP A 26 -4.62 19.21 25.11
C ASP A 26 -4.06 17.81 25.38
N THR A 27 -4.81 16.75 25.09
CA THR A 27 -4.35 15.38 25.33
C THR A 27 -3.44 14.90 24.21
N HIS A 28 -2.15 14.77 24.51
CA HIS A 28 -1.20 14.09 23.65
C HIS A 28 -1.34 12.57 23.80
N VAL A 29 -1.95 11.91 22.81
CA VAL A 29 -2.24 10.47 22.88
C VAL A 29 -0.96 9.66 23.02
N LEU A 30 0.06 9.98 22.22
CA LEU A 30 1.36 9.30 22.27
C LEU A 30 2.02 9.44 23.65
N GLU A 31 1.98 10.62 24.25
CA GLU A 31 2.51 10.84 25.61
C GLU A 31 1.72 10.04 26.64
N ARG A 32 0.38 10.02 26.56
CA ARG A 32 -0.44 9.21 27.48
C ARG A 32 -0.14 7.72 27.33
N CYS A 33 0.06 7.23 26.11
CA CYS A 33 0.45 5.85 25.84
C CYS A 33 1.79 5.49 26.49
N ILE A 34 2.78 6.39 26.41
CA ILE A 34 4.08 6.21 27.06
C ILE A 34 3.90 6.20 28.59
N ARG A 35 3.22 7.20 29.16
CA ARG A 35 3.06 7.40 30.61
C ARG A 35 2.16 6.37 31.29
N SER A 36 1.28 5.70 30.54
CA SER A 36 0.38 4.68 31.10
C SER A 36 1.06 3.33 31.32
N THR A 37 2.26 3.12 30.78
CA THR A 37 2.97 1.84 30.87
C THR A 37 4.34 1.94 31.55
N ARG A 38 4.79 0.84 32.16
CA ARG A 38 6.17 0.71 32.68
C ARG A 38 7.16 0.39 31.55
N VAL A 39 6.73 -0.39 30.56
CA VAL A 39 7.50 -0.73 29.35
C VAL A 39 6.63 -0.47 28.12
N ALA A 40 7.11 0.38 27.21
CA ALA A 40 6.47 0.64 25.93
C ALA A 40 7.38 0.11 24.81
N VAL A 41 6.87 -0.79 23.98
CA VAL A 41 7.57 -1.28 22.78
C VAL A 41 6.82 -0.79 21.55
N PHE A 42 7.50 -0.07 20.67
CA PHE A 42 6.91 0.48 19.44
C PHE A 42 7.47 -0.25 18.23
N PHE A 43 6.61 -0.97 17.51
CA PHE A 43 6.90 -1.44 16.15
C PHE A 43 6.52 -0.32 15.20
N ILE A 44 7.53 0.35 14.63
CA ILE A 44 7.35 1.57 13.83
C ILE A 44 8.04 1.46 12.49
N ASP A 45 7.36 1.94 11.45
CA ASP A 45 7.86 2.05 10.08
C ASP A 45 7.35 3.37 9.49
N GLU A 46 8.20 4.40 9.56
CA GLU A 46 7.86 5.74 9.06
C GLU A 46 7.72 5.79 7.53
N ASP A 47 8.27 4.80 6.82
CA ASP A 47 8.13 4.65 5.37
C ASP A 47 6.77 4.05 4.97
N GLN A 48 5.95 3.64 5.95
CA GLN A 48 4.54 3.24 5.77
C GLN A 48 3.53 4.29 6.27
N ALA A 49 3.99 5.45 6.76
CA ALA A 49 3.11 6.58 7.08
C ALA A 49 2.55 7.21 5.79
N VAL A 50 1.24 7.18 5.61
CA VAL A 50 0.54 7.57 4.36
C VAL A 50 -0.48 8.68 4.59
N THR A 51 -0.66 9.13 5.83
CA THR A 51 -1.53 10.26 6.16
C THR A 51 -0.77 11.36 6.88
N LYS A 52 -1.24 12.60 6.77
CA LYS A 52 -0.76 13.73 7.58
C LYS A 52 -1.00 13.55 9.09
N ASP A 53 -1.91 12.65 9.45
CA ASP A 53 -2.33 12.40 10.83
C ASP A 53 -1.51 11.24 11.47
N ASP A 54 -0.70 10.52 10.67
CA ASP A 54 0.31 9.56 11.14
C ASP A 54 1.41 10.33 11.89
N PHE A 55 1.18 10.50 13.19
CA PHE A 55 1.90 11.47 14.02
C PHE A 55 3.13 10.87 14.69
N ALA A 56 3.11 9.60 15.08
CA ALA A 56 4.27 9.03 15.74
C ALA A 56 5.45 8.89 14.78
N THR A 57 6.59 9.37 15.24
CA THR A 57 7.90 9.20 14.61
C THR A 57 8.87 8.69 15.67
N VAL A 58 9.94 8.04 15.25
CA VAL A 58 11.00 7.59 16.18
C VAL A 58 11.53 8.80 16.96
N GLU A 59 11.71 9.94 16.28
CA GLU A 59 12.16 11.18 16.91
C GLU A 59 11.17 11.71 17.95
N ARG A 60 9.85 11.74 17.66
CA ARG A 60 8.83 12.17 18.63
C ARG A 60 8.72 11.21 19.80
N ILE A 61 8.75 9.90 19.56
CA ILE A 61 8.72 8.89 20.62
C ILE A 61 9.94 9.12 21.54
N ARG A 62 11.13 9.31 20.95
CA ARG A 62 12.38 9.58 21.69
C ARG A 62 12.27 10.85 22.53
N ALA A 63 11.79 11.95 21.95
CA ALA A 63 11.63 13.24 22.64
C ALA A 63 10.67 13.12 23.83
N ILE A 64 9.47 12.57 23.59
CA ILE A 64 8.45 12.43 24.64
C ILE A 64 8.92 11.47 25.75
N SER A 65 9.61 10.38 25.38
CA SER A 65 10.16 9.43 26.36
C SER A 65 11.20 10.11 27.25
N LYS A 66 12.08 10.93 26.66
CA LYS A 66 13.09 11.70 27.39
C LYS A 66 12.46 12.73 28.33
N ASP A 67 11.44 13.45 27.87
CA ASP A 67 10.74 14.46 28.68
C ASP A 67 9.96 13.84 29.86
N ASN A 68 9.73 12.52 29.82
CA ASN A 68 9.06 11.76 30.87
C ASN A 68 10.00 10.83 31.65
N ASP A 69 11.32 11.05 31.56
CA ASP A 69 12.36 10.30 32.29
C ASP A 69 12.36 8.76 32.03
N TYR A 70 11.93 8.33 30.84
CA TYR A 70 12.02 6.93 30.43
C TYR A 70 13.44 6.59 29.95
N LEU A 71 13.89 5.38 30.28
CA LEU A 71 15.05 4.77 29.61
C LEU A 71 14.68 4.43 28.18
N ILE A 72 15.45 4.94 27.23
CA ILE A 72 15.24 4.69 25.80
C ILE A 72 16.16 3.55 25.37
N ILE A 73 15.57 2.50 24.79
CA ILE A 73 16.29 1.36 24.23
C ILE A 73 16.05 1.37 22.71
N GLU A 74 17.10 1.71 21.96
CA GLU A 74 17.13 1.70 20.50
C GLU A 74 18.48 1.17 20.02
N GLY A 75 18.52 0.45 18.91
CA GLY A 75 19.75 -0.17 18.41
C GLY A 75 19.51 -0.96 17.13
N LYS A 76 20.59 -1.21 16.37
CA LYS A 76 20.53 -1.99 15.12
C LYS A 76 20.09 -3.44 15.34
N ASP A 77 20.32 -3.96 16.53
CA ASP A 77 19.86 -5.27 16.98
C ASP A 77 18.34 -5.35 17.18
N LEU A 78 17.66 -4.20 17.23
CA LEU A 78 16.20 -4.09 17.29
C LEU A 78 15.56 -3.80 15.91
N GLU A 79 16.37 -3.62 14.86
CA GLU A 79 15.87 -3.48 13.50
C GLU A 79 15.47 -4.85 12.92
N LEU A 80 14.19 -5.00 12.57
CA LEU A 80 13.68 -6.22 11.95
C LEU A 80 13.98 -6.21 10.44
N THR A 81 15.09 -6.83 10.04
CA THR A 81 15.55 -6.82 8.63
C THR A 81 14.97 -7.95 7.77
N ASN A 82 14.42 -9.00 8.39
CA ASN A 82 13.92 -10.17 7.65
C ASN A 82 12.44 -10.01 7.30
N GLN A 83 12.12 -9.98 6.01
CA GLN A 83 10.74 -9.96 5.52
C GLN A 83 10.33 -11.35 5.00
N PHE A 84 9.42 -12.01 5.72
CA PHE A 84 8.92 -13.36 5.36
C PHE A 84 7.67 -13.36 4.48
N ARG A 85 7.01 -12.20 4.36
CA ARG A 85 5.69 -12.09 3.71
C ARG A 85 5.77 -12.11 2.18
N VAL A 86 6.75 -11.42 1.60
CA VAL A 86 6.90 -11.24 0.16
C VAL A 86 7.90 -12.26 -0.35
N LEU A 87 7.48 -13.16 -1.24
CA LEU A 87 8.35 -14.23 -1.78
C LEU A 87 9.53 -13.69 -2.59
N GLY A 88 9.46 -12.42 -3.03
CA GLY A 88 10.59 -11.71 -3.63
C GLY A 88 11.73 -11.38 -2.66
N GLY A 89 11.52 -11.58 -1.36
CA GLY A 89 12.54 -11.44 -0.32
C GLY A 89 13.14 -10.04 -0.24
N TRP A 90 14.34 -9.98 0.34
CA TRP A 90 15.09 -8.73 0.54
C TRP A 90 15.44 -8.02 -0.78
N ASP A 91 15.80 -8.78 -1.82
CA ASP A 91 16.20 -8.23 -3.12
C ASP A 91 15.08 -7.43 -3.78
N TYR A 92 13.83 -7.91 -3.69
CA TYR A 92 12.67 -7.17 -4.19
C TYR A 92 12.40 -5.90 -3.36
N MET A 93 12.52 -5.99 -2.04
CA MET A 93 12.30 -4.83 -1.16
C MET A 93 13.34 -3.73 -1.42
N GLU A 94 14.63 -4.08 -1.52
CA GLU A 94 15.69 -3.13 -1.83
C GLU A 94 15.53 -2.52 -3.22
N PHE A 95 15.08 -3.31 -4.20
CA PHE A 95 14.73 -2.81 -5.52
C PHE A 95 13.63 -1.76 -5.47
N ILE A 96 12.52 -2.02 -4.79
CA ILE A 96 11.42 -1.05 -4.66
C ILE A 96 11.87 0.18 -3.88
N ARG A 97 12.65 0.01 -2.80
CA ARG A 97 13.20 1.13 -2.03
C ARG A 97 14.13 2.01 -2.87
N GLY A 98 14.99 1.39 -3.70
CA GLY A 98 15.87 2.08 -4.63
C GLY A 98 15.11 2.78 -5.76
N PHE A 99 14.08 2.13 -6.32
CA PHE A 99 13.20 2.72 -7.32
C PHE A 99 12.47 3.96 -6.77
N LEU A 100 11.97 3.89 -5.53
CA LEU A 100 11.26 4.99 -4.88
C LEU A 100 12.20 6.06 -4.29
N GLY A 101 13.52 5.88 -4.37
CA GLY A 101 14.50 6.87 -3.90
C GLY A 101 14.65 6.93 -2.37
N TYR A 102 14.36 5.85 -1.65
CA TYR A 102 14.79 5.69 -0.25
C TYR A 102 16.27 5.32 -0.15
N SER A 103 16.76 4.61 -1.16
CA SER A 103 18.14 4.18 -1.31
C SER A 103 18.59 4.37 -2.77
N ARG A 104 19.83 3.99 -3.08
CA ARG A 104 20.29 4.04 -4.47
C ARG A 104 19.52 3.00 -5.31
N PRO A 105 19.13 3.32 -6.56
CA PRO A 105 18.54 2.33 -7.45
C PRO A 105 19.45 1.12 -7.62
N VAL A 106 18.88 -0.06 -7.50
CA VAL A 106 19.54 -1.34 -7.74
C VAL A 106 18.81 -2.10 -8.84
N HIS A 107 19.53 -2.91 -9.60
CA HIS A 107 18.88 -3.76 -10.58
C HIS A 107 18.24 -4.98 -9.91
N TYR A 108 16.98 -5.23 -10.21
CA TYR A 108 16.28 -6.43 -9.76
C TYR A 108 16.45 -7.56 -10.75
N LYS A 109 16.91 -8.71 -10.27
CA LYS A 109 16.90 -9.94 -11.04
C LYS A 109 15.61 -10.68 -10.73
N ILE A 110 14.76 -10.87 -11.75
CA ILE A 110 13.54 -11.64 -11.58
C ILE A 110 13.90 -13.04 -11.07
N ASP A 111 13.32 -13.43 -9.93
CA ASP A 111 13.40 -14.77 -9.38
C ASP A 111 12.13 -15.57 -9.74
N ARG A 112 12.24 -16.89 -9.81
CA ARG A 112 11.11 -17.80 -10.07
C ARG A 112 10.10 -17.81 -8.91
N GLN A 113 10.49 -17.39 -7.72
CA GLN A 113 9.62 -17.38 -6.55
C GLN A 113 8.69 -16.14 -6.50
N TYR A 114 8.98 -15.11 -7.30
CA TYR A 114 8.22 -13.86 -7.29
C TYR A 114 7.96 -13.32 -8.69
N ASP A 115 6.69 -13.24 -9.07
CA ASP A 115 6.29 -12.79 -10.41
C ASP A 115 6.15 -11.25 -10.44
N PHE A 116 7.22 -10.56 -10.82
CA PHE A 116 7.22 -9.11 -11.01
C PHE A 116 7.18 -8.74 -12.50
N ARG A 117 6.24 -7.87 -12.90
CA ARG A 117 6.09 -7.44 -14.31
C ARG A 117 5.64 -5.98 -14.42
N VAL A 118 6.08 -5.31 -15.49
CA VAL A 118 5.66 -3.95 -15.82
C VAL A 118 4.89 -3.96 -17.14
N PHE A 119 3.65 -3.49 -17.11
CA PHE A 119 2.70 -3.51 -18.22
C PHE A 119 2.60 -2.16 -18.92
N ASP A 120 2.38 -2.20 -20.24
CA ASP A 120 2.10 -1.01 -21.03
C ASP A 120 0.61 -0.62 -21.03
N SER A 121 -0.26 -1.53 -20.60
CA SER A 121 -1.72 -1.42 -20.58
C SER A 121 -2.29 -1.81 -19.22
N ALA A 122 -3.12 -0.94 -18.62
CA ALA A 122 -3.79 -1.25 -17.36
C ALA A 122 -4.83 -2.36 -17.54
N SER A 123 -5.43 -2.47 -18.72
CA SER A 123 -6.40 -3.49 -19.11
C SER A 123 -5.76 -4.87 -19.15
N GLU A 124 -4.57 -4.99 -19.74
CA GLU A 124 -3.82 -6.26 -19.79
C GLU A 124 -3.40 -6.70 -18.38
N MET A 125 -2.94 -5.75 -17.55
CA MET A 125 -2.62 -6.02 -16.15
C MET A 125 -3.85 -6.52 -15.38
N ARG A 126 -5.03 -5.89 -15.55
CA ARG A 126 -6.28 -6.34 -14.92
C ARG A 126 -6.65 -7.75 -15.34
N ASP A 127 -6.57 -8.04 -16.64
CA ASP A 127 -6.96 -9.33 -17.17
C ASP A 127 -6.06 -10.45 -16.61
N LEU A 128 -4.76 -10.20 -16.44
CA LEU A 128 -3.87 -11.12 -15.74
C LEU A 128 -4.19 -11.23 -14.23
N ILE A 129 -4.55 -10.13 -13.55
CA ILE A 129 -4.97 -10.20 -12.14
C ILE A 129 -6.23 -11.07 -11.98
N ARG A 130 -7.18 -11.00 -12.91
CA ARG A 130 -8.37 -11.87 -12.91
C ARG A 130 -7.99 -13.35 -13.08
N GLU A 131 -7.10 -13.64 -14.02
CA GLU A 131 -6.56 -14.99 -14.23
C GLU A 131 -5.90 -15.52 -12.94
N LYS A 132 -5.03 -14.73 -12.31
CA LYS A 132 -4.38 -15.09 -11.04
C LYS A 132 -5.36 -15.24 -9.89
N ASP A 133 -6.39 -14.41 -9.80
CA ASP A 133 -7.44 -14.57 -8.81
C ASP A 133 -8.14 -15.92 -9.02
N GLU A 134 -8.53 -16.28 -10.25
CA GLU A 134 -9.18 -17.55 -10.55
C GLU A 134 -8.29 -18.77 -10.24
N GLU A 135 -7.01 -18.73 -10.59
CA GLU A 135 -6.03 -19.77 -10.24
C GLU A 135 -5.95 -19.95 -8.71
N GLU A 136 -5.83 -18.86 -7.96
CA GLU A 136 -5.76 -18.89 -6.50
C GLU A 136 -7.07 -19.35 -5.85
N ARG A 137 -8.23 -19.00 -6.43
CA ARG A 137 -9.53 -19.52 -5.97
C ARG A 137 -9.57 -21.04 -6.05
N LYS A 138 -9.15 -21.61 -7.19
CA LYS A 138 -9.09 -23.07 -7.39
C LYS A 138 -8.13 -23.73 -6.40
N ARG A 139 -6.95 -23.15 -6.19
CA ARG A 139 -5.97 -23.64 -5.22
C ARG A 139 -6.53 -23.63 -3.78
N ILE A 140 -7.11 -22.51 -3.35
CA ILE A 140 -7.69 -22.36 -2.01
C ILE A 140 -8.87 -23.32 -1.81
N ALA A 141 -9.73 -23.48 -2.82
CA ALA A 141 -10.85 -24.41 -2.74
C ALA A 141 -10.38 -25.87 -2.59
N ALA A 142 -9.35 -26.27 -3.34
CA ALA A 142 -8.74 -27.59 -3.22
C ALA A 142 -8.10 -27.81 -1.84
N GLU A 143 -7.31 -26.85 -1.34
CA GLU A 143 -6.68 -26.92 -0.01
C GLU A 143 -7.70 -27.03 1.12
N LYS A 144 -8.81 -26.30 1.00
CA LYS A 144 -9.92 -26.33 1.96
C LYS A 144 -10.88 -27.51 1.74
N HIS A 145 -10.61 -28.38 0.77
CA HIS A 145 -11.46 -29.53 0.44
C HIS A 145 -12.93 -29.14 0.23
N LEU A 146 -13.18 -27.99 -0.41
CA LEU A 146 -14.53 -27.49 -0.64
C LEU A 146 -15.28 -28.37 -1.65
N LEU A 147 -16.54 -28.67 -1.34
CA LEU A 147 -17.41 -29.47 -2.21
C LEU A 147 -17.85 -28.67 -3.45
N PRO A 148 -18.17 -29.34 -4.56
CA PRO A 148 -18.84 -28.70 -5.70
C PRO A 148 -20.10 -27.96 -5.24
N GLY A 149 -20.22 -26.67 -5.59
CA GLY A 149 -21.33 -25.81 -5.17
C GLY A 149 -21.16 -25.10 -3.82
N ALA A 150 -20.00 -25.21 -3.16
CA ALA A 150 -19.67 -24.41 -1.98
C ALA A 150 -19.65 -22.89 -2.30
N ALA A 151 -19.81 -22.08 -1.25
CA ALA A 151 -19.69 -20.63 -1.37
C ALA A 151 -18.33 -20.26 -1.99
N PRO A 152 -18.31 -19.31 -2.94
CA PRO A 152 -17.08 -18.94 -3.61
C PRO A 152 -16.09 -18.31 -2.63
N VAL A 153 -14.81 -18.59 -2.87
CA VAL A 153 -13.69 -18.02 -2.12
C VAL A 153 -13.04 -16.93 -2.94
N SER A 154 -12.45 -15.94 -2.28
CA SER A 154 -11.58 -14.96 -2.94
C SER A 154 -10.19 -15.55 -3.19
N GLY A 155 -9.64 -15.32 -4.39
CA GLY A 155 -8.25 -15.62 -4.71
C GLY A 155 -7.26 -14.62 -4.10
N LYS A 156 -7.78 -13.56 -3.47
CA LYS A 156 -7.02 -12.47 -2.85
C LYS A 156 -6.04 -11.79 -3.81
N CYS A 157 -6.38 -11.73 -5.10
CA CYS A 157 -5.61 -10.96 -6.08
C CYS A 157 -6.39 -9.68 -6.42
N ARG A 158 -5.77 -8.51 -6.30
CA ARG A 158 -6.50 -7.23 -6.43
C ARG A 158 -5.69 -6.18 -7.17
N LEU A 159 -6.43 -5.24 -7.77
CA LEU A 159 -5.89 -3.99 -8.25
C LEU A 159 -5.84 -2.95 -7.13
N VAL A 160 -4.81 -2.14 -7.10
CA VAL A 160 -4.65 -0.98 -6.22
C VAL A 160 -4.08 0.20 -7.01
N ALA A 161 -4.30 1.41 -6.51
CA ALA A 161 -3.76 2.61 -7.15
C ALA A 161 -3.38 3.68 -6.13
N GLY A 162 -2.41 4.52 -6.50
CA GLY A 162 -2.22 5.81 -5.84
C GLY A 162 -3.48 6.65 -5.97
N TYR A 163 -3.82 7.43 -4.94
CA TYR A 163 -5.09 8.18 -4.89
C TYR A 163 -5.04 9.44 -5.76
N THR A 164 -5.07 9.23 -7.08
CA THR A 164 -4.94 10.24 -8.14
C THR A 164 -6.24 10.47 -8.93
N TYR A 165 -7.24 9.61 -8.73
CA TYR A 165 -8.54 9.67 -9.40
C TYR A 165 -9.63 10.11 -8.42
N GLU A 166 -10.48 11.05 -8.85
CA GLU A 166 -11.60 11.50 -8.03
C GLU A 166 -12.61 10.36 -7.80
N TRP A 167 -13.10 10.26 -6.58
CA TRP A 167 -14.15 9.30 -6.24
C TRP A 167 -15.52 9.87 -6.64
N VAL A 168 -15.89 9.68 -7.91
CA VAL A 168 -17.12 10.22 -8.52
C VAL A 168 -18.31 9.29 -8.37
N SER A 169 -18.07 7.99 -8.24
CA SER A 169 -19.09 6.99 -7.95
C SER A 169 -19.69 7.27 -6.56
N LYS A 170 -21.02 7.21 -6.48
CA LYS A 170 -21.77 7.49 -5.25
C LYS A 170 -22.72 6.36 -4.92
N GLY A 171 -22.83 6.06 -3.64
CA GLY A 171 -23.68 4.99 -3.14
C GLY A 171 -22.99 3.64 -3.28
N LYS A 172 -23.82 2.59 -3.34
CA LYS A 172 -23.38 1.20 -3.17
C LYS A 172 -23.64 0.36 -4.42
N ASP A 173 -23.93 1.06 -5.51
CA ASP A 173 -24.44 0.49 -6.74
C ASP A 173 -23.31 0.31 -7.76
N ARG A 174 -22.94 -0.95 -7.97
CA ARG A 174 -21.95 -1.37 -8.95
C ARG A 174 -22.45 -1.28 -10.41
N SER A 175 -23.76 -1.14 -10.62
CA SER A 175 -24.40 -1.20 -11.95
C SER A 175 -24.49 0.13 -12.70
N LYS A 176 -24.19 1.27 -12.05
CA LYS A 176 -24.23 2.58 -12.73
C LYS A 176 -23.03 2.76 -13.66
N ASP A 177 -23.26 3.33 -14.84
CA ASP A 177 -22.27 3.75 -15.85
C ASP A 177 -21.34 4.91 -15.40
N VAL A 178 -21.07 5.01 -14.10
CA VAL A 178 -20.14 5.98 -13.52
C VAL A 178 -18.87 5.24 -13.13
N TRP A 179 -17.75 5.63 -13.70
CA TRP A 179 -16.45 5.01 -13.48
C TRP A 179 -15.51 6.00 -12.81
N ASP A 180 -14.80 5.56 -11.77
CA ASP A 180 -13.86 6.42 -11.03
C ASP A 180 -12.52 6.53 -11.77
N ILE A 181 -12.10 5.41 -12.35
CA ILE A 181 -10.82 5.26 -13.04
C ILE A 181 -11.11 4.84 -14.47
N VAL A 182 -10.66 5.64 -15.43
CA VAL A 182 -10.77 5.36 -16.87
C VAL A 182 -9.39 5.54 -17.49
N LEU A 183 -8.85 4.44 -18.02
CA LEU A 183 -7.51 4.37 -18.63
C LEU A 183 -7.59 3.62 -19.97
N ASP A 184 -6.48 3.57 -20.69
CA ASP A 184 -6.34 2.87 -21.99
C ASP A 184 -7.44 3.26 -22.99
N ASP A 185 -7.68 4.57 -23.15
CA ASP A 185 -8.72 5.11 -24.03
C ASP A 185 -10.13 4.53 -23.77
N GLY A 186 -10.41 4.16 -22.52
CA GLY A 186 -11.70 3.63 -22.07
C GLY A 186 -11.81 2.11 -22.09
N LYS A 187 -10.75 1.38 -22.43
CA LYS A 187 -10.71 -0.10 -22.31
C LYS A 187 -10.59 -0.55 -20.85
N PHE A 188 -9.90 0.24 -20.04
CA PHE A 188 -9.88 0.06 -18.60
C PHE A 188 -10.90 1.00 -17.96
N LYS A 189 -11.83 0.43 -17.20
CA LYS A 189 -12.80 1.13 -16.38
C LYS A 189 -12.92 0.40 -15.06
N ALA A 190 -12.77 1.13 -13.97
CA ALA A 190 -12.93 0.58 -12.64
C ALA A 190 -13.55 1.60 -11.69
N LYS A 191 -14.12 1.10 -10.60
CA LYS A 191 -14.53 1.90 -9.45
C LYS A 191 -13.49 1.74 -8.35
N TRP A 192 -13.37 2.74 -7.50
CA TRP A 192 -12.68 2.55 -6.23
C TRP A 192 -13.38 1.48 -5.40
N ASN A 193 -12.69 0.93 -4.41
CA ASN A 193 -13.24 -0.06 -3.50
C ASN A 193 -14.51 0.45 -2.80
N LEU A 194 -15.69 -0.01 -3.23
CA LEU A 194 -16.96 0.45 -2.67
C LEU A 194 -17.24 -0.28 -1.36
N ARG A 195 -17.59 0.45 -0.30
CA ARG A 195 -18.14 -0.19 0.91
C ARG A 195 -19.52 -0.78 0.58
N ASN A 196 -19.66 -2.10 0.69
CA ASN A 196 -20.92 -2.78 0.43
C ASN A 196 -22.00 -2.43 1.49
N ALA A 197 -23.26 -2.48 1.09
CA ALA A 197 -24.42 -2.04 1.86
C ALA A 197 -24.95 -2.98 2.90
N SER A 198 -24.61 -4.24 2.74
CA SER A 198 -25.23 -5.35 3.43
C SER A 198 -24.17 -5.96 4.33
N THR A 199 -24.53 -6.05 5.61
CA THR A 199 -23.88 -6.76 6.73
C THR A 199 -22.61 -6.16 7.31
N ASP A 200 -22.77 -5.74 8.58
CA ASP A 200 -21.86 -5.94 9.71
C ASP A 200 -20.47 -5.30 9.69
N SER A 201 -19.91 -5.21 10.90
CA SER A 201 -18.52 -4.89 11.21
C SER A 201 -17.47 -5.73 10.46
N ASP A 202 -17.90 -6.72 9.67
CA ASP A 202 -17.09 -7.84 9.18
C ASP A 202 -16.84 -7.79 7.66
N TYR A 203 -17.25 -6.72 6.96
CA TYR A 203 -16.96 -6.56 5.52
C TYR A 203 -15.45 -6.46 5.25
N SER A 204 -14.94 -7.38 4.42
CA SER A 204 -13.55 -7.39 3.96
C SER A 204 -13.49 -7.32 2.44
N TRP A 205 -13.06 -6.18 1.89
CA TRP A 205 -12.88 -5.96 0.45
C TRP A 205 -11.98 -7.03 -0.19
N LEU A 206 -10.94 -7.49 0.50
CA LEU A 206 -10.04 -8.54 0.02
C LEU A 206 -10.69 -9.92 -0.05
N ASN A 207 -11.65 -10.20 0.84
CA ASN A 207 -12.38 -11.47 0.86
C ASN A 207 -13.65 -11.44 0.00
N ASP A 208 -14.12 -10.26 -0.41
CA ASP A 208 -15.23 -10.11 -1.35
C ASP A 208 -14.79 -10.54 -2.75
N GLU A 209 -15.27 -11.69 -3.22
CA GLU A 209 -14.92 -12.22 -4.54
C GLU A 209 -15.37 -11.35 -5.71
N SER A 210 -16.35 -10.48 -5.50
CA SER A 210 -16.92 -9.62 -6.52
C SER A 210 -16.20 -8.26 -6.61
N SER A 211 -15.15 -8.06 -5.80
CA SER A 211 -14.32 -6.85 -5.77
C SER A 211 -13.05 -6.93 -6.61
N VAL A 212 -12.80 -8.04 -7.32
CA VAL A 212 -11.58 -8.23 -8.15
C VAL A 212 -11.41 -7.13 -9.22
N ASP A 213 -12.53 -6.57 -9.69
CA ASP A 213 -12.59 -5.49 -10.68
C ASP A 213 -12.61 -4.08 -10.07
N GLU A 214 -12.65 -3.99 -8.74
CA GLU A 214 -12.48 -2.73 -8.03
C GLU A 214 -11.00 -2.44 -7.79
N VAL A 215 -10.68 -1.16 -7.65
CA VAL A 215 -9.33 -0.71 -7.32
C VAL A 215 -9.28 -0.27 -5.87
N GLY A 216 -8.39 -0.89 -5.09
CA GLY A 216 -8.15 -0.50 -3.69
C GLY A 216 -7.36 0.80 -3.59
N CYS A 217 -7.87 1.75 -2.80
CA CYS A 217 -7.09 2.91 -2.38
C CYS A 217 -6.14 2.55 -1.22
N ILE A 218 -5.10 3.38 -1.03
CA ILE A 218 -4.09 3.20 0.01
C ILE A 218 -4.67 2.98 1.41
N HIS A 219 -5.73 3.72 1.76
CA HIS A 219 -6.39 3.65 3.07
C HIS A 219 -7.08 2.32 3.35
N THR A 220 -7.37 1.54 2.30
CA THR A 220 -8.02 0.22 2.41
C THR A 220 -7.02 -0.91 2.38
N CYS A 221 -5.98 -0.82 1.55
CA CYS A 221 -5.00 -1.88 1.40
C CYS A 221 -3.87 -1.85 2.44
N GLN A 222 -3.72 -0.78 3.22
CA GLN A 222 -2.76 -0.74 4.32
C GLN A 222 -3.07 -1.84 5.34
N GLY A 223 -2.13 -2.77 5.53
CA GLY A 223 -2.30 -3.93 6.40
C GLY A 223 -2.94 -5.16 5.74
N LEU A 224 -3.28 -5.10 4.44
CA LEU A 224 -3.86 -6.23 3.69
C LEU A 224 -2.85 -6.87 2.75
N ASP A 225 -2.60 -8.17 2.92
CA ASP A 225 -1.70 -8.93 2.06
C ASP A 225 -2.47 -9.63 0.93
N MET A 226 -1.99 -9.48 -0.30
CA MET A 226 -2.60 -10.02 -1.51
C MET A 226 -1.74 -11.16 -2.04
N ASN A 227 -2.34 -12.18 -2.66
CA ASN A 227 -1.56 -13.19 -3.37
C ASN A 227 -0.82 -12.54 -4.54
N TYR A 228 -1.56 -11.82 -5.39
CA TYR A 228 -1.01 -10.99 -6.46
C TYR A 228 -1.60 -9.58 -6.39
N CYS A 229 -0.75 -8.57 -6.56
CA CYS A 229 -1.16 -7.17 -6.50
C CYS A 229 -0.88 -6.47 -7.84
N GLY A 230 -1.90 -5.90 -8.47
CA GLY A 230 -1.74 -5.04 -9.64
C GLY A 230 -1.76 -3.58 -9.23
N VAL A 231 -0.63 -2.88 -9.36
CA VAL A 231 -0.42 -1.51 -8.89
C VAL A 231 -0.47 -0.55 -10.06
N ILE A 232 -1.43 0.38 -10.01
CA ILE A 232 -1.51 1.53 -10.91
C ILE A 232 -0.76 2.70 -10.27
N ILE A 233 0.37 3.06 -10.87
CA ILE A 233 1.11 4.29 -10.54
C ILE A 233 0.50 5.43 -11.35
N GLY A 234 -0.14 6.35 -10.64
CA GLY A 234 -0.80 7.50 -11.23
C GLY A 234 0.15 8.64 -11.57
N LYS A 235 -0.41 9.73 -12.10
CA LYS A 235 0.35 10.92 -12.54
C LYS A 235 1.07 11.71 -11.44
N ASP A 236 0.84 11.39 -10.17
CA ASP A 236 1.55 11.97 -9.02
C ASP A 236 2.98 11.44 -8.88
N MET A 237 3.39 10.45 -9.68
CA MET A 237 4.77 9.99 -9.81
C MET A 237 5.14 9.90 -11.29
N ARG A 238 6.19 10.62 -11.71
CA ARG A 238 6.63 10.73 -13.12
C ARG A 238 8.13 10.66 -13.24
N TYR A 239 8.64 10.31 -14.42
CA TYR A 239 10.08 10.38 -14.70
C TYR A 239 10.36 11.55 -15.66
N VAL A 240 11.09 12.55 -15.17
CA VAL A 240 11.37 13.79 -15.89
C VAL A 240 12.85 14.08 -15.77
N ASP A 241 13.53 14.37 -16.90
CA ASP A 241 14.94 14.77 -16.93
C ASP A 241 15.87 13.88 -16.07
N GLY A 242 15.72 12.56 -16.20
CA GLY A 242 16.59 11.58 -15.55
C GLY A 242 16.29 11.29 -14.07
N HIS A 243 15.22 11.86 -13.50
CA HIS A 243 14.86 11.65 -12.10
C HIS A 243 13.34 11.50 -11.90
N ILE A 244 12.96 10.90 -10.77
CA ILE A 244 11.55 10.78 -10.38
C ILE A 244 11.08 12.10 -9.77
N VAL A 245 9.90 12.55 -10.20
CA VAL A 245 9.19 13.71 -9.68
C VAL A 245 7.89 13.23 -9.02
N TYR A 246 7.69 13.63 -7.77
CA TYR A 246 6.44 13.43 -7.02
C TYR A 246 5.61 14.71 -7.03
N ASP A 247 4.39 14.65 -7.57
CA ASP A 247 3.56 15.80 -7.89
C ASP A 247 2.20 15.74 -7.18
N ARG A 248 2.14 16.36 -5.99
CA ARG A 248 0.93 16.43 -5.16
C ARG A 248 -0.28 17.07 -5.85
N THR A 249 -0.07 17.85 -6.92
CA THR A 249 -1.17 18.50 -7.64
C THR A 249 -2.00 17.51 -8.45
N LYS A 250 -1.50 16.28 -8.62
CA LYS A 250 -2.18 15.17 -9.29
C LYS A 250 -2.95 14.26 -8.34
N ASN A 251 -2.85 14.47 -7.03
CA ASN A 251 -3.69 13.74 -6.10
C ASN A 251 -5.13 14.25 -6.13
N ALA A 252 -6.06 13.32 -5.97
CA ALA A 252 -7.49 13.63 -5.98
C ALA A 252 -7.86 14.52 -4.78
N LYS A 253 -8.71 15.51 -5.01
CA LYS A 253 -9.24 16.37 -3.96
C LYS A 253 -10.21 15.62 -3.03
N SER A 254 -10.78 14.51 -3.51
CA SER A 254 -11.57 13.61 -2.67
C SER A 254 -10.73 12.88 -1.60
N ASP A 255 -9.40 12.82 -1.73
CA ASP A 255 -8.51 12.18 -0.74
C ASP A 255 -8.22 13.10 0.46
N ARG A 256 -9.26 13.34 1.26
CA ARG A 256 -9.13 14.17 2.48
C ARG A 256 -8.35 13.49 3.59
N ASN A 257 -8.25 12.16 3.56
CA ASN A 257 -7.62 11.39 4.63
C ASN A 257 -6.10 11.45 4.57
N SER A 258 -5.50 11.35 3.37
CA SER A 258 -4.04 11.51 3.27
C SER A 258 -3.61 12.94 3.61
N GLY A 259 -4.43 13.92 3.21
CA GLY A 259 -4.10 15.34 3.34
C GLY A 259 -3.06 15.84 2.33
N ILE A 260 -2.61 15.00 1.39
CA ILE A 260 -1.52 15.32 0.46
C ILE A 260 -1.83 16.56 -0.39
N HIS A 261 -3.09 16.79 -0.77
CA HIS A 261 -3.49 17.97 -1.56
C HIS A 261 -3.71 19.24 -0.70
N MET A 262 -3.64 19.17 0.63
CA MET A 262 -3.97 20.27 1.54
C MET A 262 -2.82 21.25 1.72
N LYS A 263 -3.08 22.55 1.61
CA LYS A 263 -2.07 23.62 1.81
C LYS A 263 -1.36 23.59 3.18
N SER A 264 -1.95 22.96 4.19
CA SER A 264 -1.35 22.79 5.52
C SER A 264 -0.21 21.77 5.55
N VAL A 265 -0.11 20.91 4.53
CA VAL A 265 0.98 19.96 4.35
C VAL A 265 2.02 20.61 3.46
N ASP A 266 3.27 20.70 3.92
CA ASP A 266 4.38 21.20 3.12
C ASP A 266 4.77 20.22 2.00
N ASP A 267 5.54 20.70 1.02
CA ASP A 267 5.86 19.90 -0.16
C ASP A 267 6.77 18.70 0.14
N ALA A 268 7.68 18.80 1.12
CA ALA A 268 8.54 17.68 1.49
C ALA A 268 7.72 16.56 2.15
N THR A 269 6.77 16.93 3.02
CA THR A 269 5.81 15.99 3.60
C THR A 269 4.92 15.37 2.52
N ALA A 270 4.41 16.16 1.57
CA ALA A 270 3.59 15.66 0.48
C ALA A 270 4.35 14.63 -0.38
N VAL A 271 5.59 14.95 -0.77
CA VAL A 271 6.49 14.02 -1.50
C VAL A 271 6.70 12.73 -0.71
N ARG A 272 6.98 12.83 0.60
CA ARG A 272 7.14 11.66 1.47
C ARG A 272 5.88 10.79 1.49
N LEU A 273 4.70 11.37 1.64
CA LEU A 273 3.42 10.64 1.70
C LEU A 273 3.09 9.93 0.37
N ILE A 274 3.35 10.56 -0.77
CA ILE A 274 3.18 9.93 -2.09
C ILE A 274 4.16 8.75 -2.23
N ARG A 275 5.43 8.96 -1.87
CA ARG A 275 6.47 7.91 -1.92
C ARG A 275 6.11 6.74 -1.01
N ASN A 276 5.70 7.01 0.23
CA ASN A 276 5.27 6.00 1.20
C ASN A 276 4.02 5.26 0.71
N THR A 277 3.09 5.95 0.05
CA THR A 277 1.92 5.32 -0.57
C THR A 277 2.37 4.24 -1.55
N TYR A 278 3.27 4.56 -2.48
CA TYR A 278 3.76 3.56 -3.45
C TYR A 278 4.65 2.49 -2.81
N ASN A 279 5.42 2.81 -1.76
CA ASN A 279 6.15 1.82 -0.99
C ASN A 279 5.21 0.76 -0.39
N VAL A 280 4.10 1.22 0.19
CA VAL A 280 3.05 0.33 0.70
C VAL A 280 2.43 -0.47 -0.44
N LEU A 281 1.97 0.16 -1.52
CA LEU A 281 1.25 -0.55 -2.60
C LEU A 281 2.11 -1.61 -3.29
N LEU A 282 3.36 -1.27 -3.65
CA LEU A 282 4.27 -2.15 -4.38
C LEU A 282 4.75 -3.35 -3.54
N THR A 283 4.49 -3.37 -2.23
CA THR A 283 4.96 -4.42 -1.32
C THR A 283 3.83 -5.28 -0.74
N ARG A 284 2.58 -5.12 -1.21
CA ARG A 284 1.42 -5.94 -0.75
C ARG A 284 1.26 -7.29 -1.46
N GLY A 285 1.87 -7.47 -2.63
CA GLY A 285 1.83 -8.74 -3.36
C GLY A 285 2.78 -9.77 -2.73
N MET A 286 2.24 -10.87 -2.19
CA MET A 286 3.01 -11.94 -1.57
C MET A 286 3.71 -12.82 -2.60
N LYS A 287 3.02 -13.18 -3.70
CA LYS A 287 3.52 -14.07 -4.77
C LYS A 287 3.96 -13.31 -6.01
N GLY A 288 3.42 -12.12 -6.25
CA GLY A 288 3.79 -11.28 -7.38
C GLY A 288 3.18 -9.89 -7.32
N THR A 289 3.84 -8.97 -8.00
CA THR A 289 3.38 -7.58 -8.17
C THR A 289 3.47 -7.20 -9.64
N TYR A 290 2.37 -6.70 -10.17
CA TYR A 290 2.25 -6.22 -11.54
C TYR A 290 2.10 -4.71 -11.50
N VAL A 291 2.81 -3.98 -12.36
CA VAL A 291 2.83 -2.52 -12.31
C VAL A 291 2.41 -1.95 -13.66
N TYR A 292 1.51 -0.97 -13.63
CA TYR A 292 1.22 -0.10 -14.75
C TYR A 292 1.52 1.35 -14.34
N CYS A 293 2.31 2.05 -15.14
CA CYS A 293 2.59 3.47 -14.96
C CYS A 293 1.79 4.29 -15.97
N GLU A 294 1.04 5.28 -15.51
CA GLU A 294 0.42 6.28 -16.41
C GLU A 294 1.48 7.08 -17.18
N ASP A 295 2.58 7.44 -16.50
CA ASP A 295 3.74 8.06 -17.12
C ASP A 295 4.62 7.00 -17.80
N LYS A 296 4.70 7.04 -19.13
CA LYS A 296 5.41 6.00 -19.90
C LYS A 296 6.91 6.02 -19.67
N ALA A 297 7.50 7.20 -19.50
CA ALA A 297 8.92 7.35 -19.18
C ALA A 297 9.25 6.70 -17.81
N LEU A 298 8.35 6.81 -16.83
CA LEU A 298 8.49 6.10 -15.56
C LEU A 298 8.42 4.58 -15.72
N GLY A 299 7.49 4.07 -16.54
CA GLY A 299 7.41 2.64 -16.86
C GLY A 299 8.67 2.11 -17.55
N GLU A 300 9.24 2.88 -18.47
CA GLU A 300 10.52 2.57 -19.12
C GLU A 300 11.70 2.59 -18.14
N TYR A 301 11.78 3.61 -17.27
CA TYR A 301 12.80 3.67 -16.22
C TYR A 301 12.69 2.46 -15.27
N LEU A 302 11.49 2.14 -14.78
CA LEU A 302 11.26 0.98 -13.93
C LEU A 302 11.69 -0.32 -14.63
N ARG A 303 11.36 -0.49 -15.92
CA ARG A 303 11.81 -1.64 -16.72
C ARG A 303 13.34 -1.70 -16.89
N SER A 304 14.00 -0.55 -17.04
CA SER A 304 15.47 -0.51 -17.15
C SER A 304 16.19 -1.00 -15.90
N LEU A 305 15.52 -0.94 -14.74
CA LEU A 305 16.03 -1.48 -13.49
C LEU A 305 15.81 -3.00 -13.36
N ILE A 306 15.11 -3.64 -14.30
CA ILE A 306 14.85 -5.07 -14.27
C ILE A 306 15.84 -5.80 -15.19
N ASN A 307 16.61 -6.71 -14.63
CA ASN A 307 17.42 -7.64 -15.39
C ASN A 307 16.60 -8.91 -15.64
N PRO A 308 16.32 -9.28 -16.91
CA PRO A 308 15.78 -10.60 -17.19
C PRO A 308 16.80 -11.61 -16.67
N GLY A 309 16.37 -12.49 -15.76
CA GLY A 309 17.21 -13.61 -15.35
C GLY A 309 17.68 -14.35 -16.60
N ARG A 310 18.95 -14.76 -16.66
CA ARG A 310 19.42 -15.71 -17.68
C ARG A 310 18.51 -16.94 -17.59
N ASP A 311 17.50 -17.02 -18.47
CA ASP A 311 16.72 -18.20 -18.90
C ASP A 311 15.28 -17.90 -19.37
N THR A 312 14.87 -16.65 -19.61
CA THR A 312 13.52 -16.37 -20.16
C THR A 312 13.54 -15.50 -21.42
N TYR A 313 14.07 -16.04 -22.53
CA TYR A 313 13.53 -15.78 -23.89
C TYR A 313 14.14 -16.76 -24.91
N ARG A 314 13.32 -17.67 -25.44
CA ARG A 314 13.48 -18.16 -26.82
C ARG A 314 12.21 -17.77 -27.56
N PRO A 315 12.26 -16.87 -28.55
CA PRO A 315 11.15 -16.71 -29.48
C PRO A 315 11.15 -17.94 -30.39
N ASN A 316 10.04 -18.66 -30.43
CA ASN A 316 9.80 -19.59 -31.53
C ASN A 316 9.51 -18.76 -32.79
N HIS A 317 10.28 -19.06 -33.84
CA HIS A 317 10.10 -18.58 -35.20
C HIS A 317 8.78 -19.05 -35.81
#